data_AF-A0A0G1TKI2-F1
#
_entry.id   AF-A0A0G1TKI2-F1
#
_cell.length_a   1.000
_cell.length_b   1.000
_cell.length_c   1.000
_cell.angle_alpha   90.00
_cell.angle_beta   90.00
_cell.angle_gamma   90.00
#
_symmetry.space_group_name_H-M   'P 1'
#
loop_
_entity.id
_entity.type
_entity.pdbx_description
1 polymer ?
#
loop_
_entity_poly.entity_id
_entity_poly.type
_entity_poly.pdbx_seq_one_letter_code
_entity_poly.pdbx_strand_id
1 'polypeptide(L)'
;MTGNLTYLEIAYQVLNLDPEIRQLHYRSLTNKAFELGLVESDDLIIAGNIASAINADIRKSKSQGTESKFISFGKGLYGLSEHEPRGIFADIRNKNHEVQKQLLEALHAMQPSKFEELVGEVLRNLGFEKVKITGKTGDGGIDVTGELIVAGIIRNNVSVQVKRWRNNVQRESISALRGSLTPHQTGLFITTSNFSKPSIEEADDPYKAPISLMSGNEFVDLLCEFGIGIVPEKVSIYSLDANRLNFDFPDPSLTEGKEIEIFTNYKNRKYFAIYYSPTKIIFENEVYNSPSGAGTKVQNGLPVNGWKFWKYIDSSTGKIYPLERLRNNK
;
A
#
# COMPACT_ATOMS: atom_id res chain seq x y z
N MET A 1 26.56 -25.16 -28.93
CA MET A 1 26.02 -24.08 -29.79
C MET A 1 25.01 -23.29 -28.97
N THR A 2 25.47 -22.35 -28.15
CA THR A 2 24.60 -21.38 -27.48
C THR A 2 24.25 -20.33 -28.53
N GLY A 3 23.01 -20.36 -29.02
CA GLY A 3 22.51 -19.31 -29.91
C GLY A 3 22.62 -17.96 -29.21
N ASN A 4 23.01 -16.92 -29.94
CA ASN A 4 23.14 -15.57 -29.39
C ASN A 4 21.73 -15.08 -29.02
N LEU A 5 21.41 -15.07 -27.73
CA LEU A 5 20.10 -14.65 -27.24
C LEU A 5 19.89 -13.17 -27.52
N THR A 6 18.70 -12.81 -27.97
CA THR A 6 18.30 -11.41 -28.10
C THR A 6 18.16 -10.76 -26.73
N TYR A 7 18.26 -9.43 -26.67
CA TYR A 7 18.04 -8.70 -25.42
C TYR A 7 16.66 -8.92 -24.78
N LEU A 8 15.62 -9.21 -25.59
CA LEU A 8 14.31 -9.58 -25.08
C LEU A 8 14.32 -10.96 -24.44
N GLU A 9 14.98 -11.95 -25.05
CA GLU A 9 15.10 -13.29 -24.48
C GLU A 9 15.91 -13.27 -23.18
N ILE A 10 17.00 -12.49 -23.14
CA ILE A 10 17.80 -12.27 -21.94
C ILE A 10 16.95 -11.65 -20.83
N ALA A 11 16.22 -10.57 -21.14
CA ALA A 11 15.35 -9.91 -20.17
C ALA A 11 14.26 -10.86 -19.64
N TYR A 12 13.64 -11.65 -20.52
CA TYR A 12 12.64 -12.63 -20.13
C TYR A 12 13.22 -13.69 -19.19
N GLN A 13 14.38 -14.27 -19.54
CA GLN A 13 15.02 -15.26 -18.70
C GLN A 13 15.34 -14.72 -17.31
N VAL A 14 15.91 -13.52 -17.21
CA VAL A 14 16.26 -12.91 -15.91
C VAL A 14 15.02 -12.63 -15.06
N LEU A 15 13.97 -12.06 -15.66
CA LEU A 15 12.74 -11.73 -14.94
C LEU A 15 11.92 -12.98 -14.55
N ASN A 16 12.15 -14.11 -15.22
CA ASN A 16 11.47 -15.38 -14.96
C ASN A 16 12.23 -16.30 -13.99
N LEU A 17 13.40 -15.89 -13.47
CA LEU A 17 14.20 -16.73 -12.56
C LEU A 17 13.50 -17.03 -11.24
N ASP A 18 12.73 -16.07 -10.74
CA ASP A 18 12.06 -16.14 -9.46
C ASP A 18 10.66 -15.51 -9.59
N PRO A 19 9.58 -16.30 -9.44
CA PRO A 19 8.21 -15.81 -9.49
C PRO A 19 7.90 -14.70 -8.47
N GLU A 20 8.69 -14.57 -7.39
CA GLU A 20 8.55 -13.50 -6.41
C GLU A 20 9.10 -12.15 -6.92
N ILE A 21 9.97 -12.16 -7.94
CA ILE A 21 10.50 -10.94 -8.57
C ILE A 21 9.42 -10.34 -9.46
N ARG A 22 8.68 -9.38 -8.91
CA ARG A 22 7.65 -8.63 -9.65
C ARG A 22 8.24 -7.63 -10.66
N GLN A 23 9.34 -6.97 -10.28
CA GLN A 23 10.01 -5.98 -11.11
C GLN A 23 11.49 -5.85 -10.78
N LEU A 24 12.31 -5.48 -11.78
CA LEU A 24 13.71 -5.12 -11.62
C LEU A 24 14.02 -3.83 -12.37
N HIS A 25 14.91 -3.02 -11.78
CA HIS A 25 15.49 -1.90 -12.51
C HIS A 25 16.42 -2.43 -13.60
N TYR A 26 16.44 -1.78 -14.76
CA TYR A 26 17.18 -2.27 -15.94
C TYR A 26 18.66 -2.56 -15.65
N ARG A 27 19.32 -1.77 -14.80
CA ARG A 27 20.70 -2.03 -14.36
C ARG A 27 20.83 -3.33 -13.55
N SER A 28 19.90 -3.58 -12.63
CA SER A 28 19.88 -4.81 -11.82
C SER A 28 19.55 -6.03 -12.66
N LEU A 29 18.68 -5.87 -13.67
CA LEU A 29 18.40 -6.89 -14.67
C LEU A 29 19.66 -7.23 -15.46
N THR A 30 20.41 -6.23 -15.94
CA THR A 30 21.67 -6.44 -16.67
C THR A 30 22.75 -7.07 -15.80
N ASN A 31 22.89 -6.63 -14.55
CA ASN A 31 23.83 -7.23 -13.60
C ASN A 31 23.52 -8.73 -13.38
N LYS A 32 22.24 -9.09 -13.16
CA LYS A 32 21.82 -10.51 -13.11
C LYS A 32 22.07 -11.26 -14.43
N ALA A 33 21.84 -10.62 -15.58
CA ALA A 33 22.15 -11.23 -16.88
C ALA A 33 23.65 -11.55 -17.01
N PHE A 34 24.52 -10.67 -16.52
CA PHE A 34 25.96 -10.86 -16.51
C PHE A 34 26.37 -11.98 -15.57
N GLU A 35 25.82 -12.02 -14.35
CA GLU A 35 26.04 -13.11 -13.38
C GLU A 35 25.67 -14.49 -13.95
N LEU A 36 24.64 -14.55 -14.80
CA LEU A 36 24.20 -15.76 -15.48
C LEU A 36 24.97 -16.08 -16.78
N GLY A 37 25.93 -15.24 -17.18
CA GLY A 37 26.69 -15.40 -18.42
C GLY A 37 25.84 -15.20 -19.69
N LEU A 38 24.73 -14.47 -19.60
CA LEU A 38 23.84 -14.16 -20.73
C LEU A 38 24.29 -12.92 -21.52
N VAL A 39 25.14 -12.07 -20.94
CA VAL A 39 25.76 -10.90 -21.55
C VAL A 39 27.25 -10.82 -21.22
N GLU A 40 28.01 -10.12 -22.06
CA GLU A 40 29.47 -10.00 -21.93
C GLU A 40 29.92 -9.00 -20.84
N SER A 41 29.07 -8.03 -20.47
CA SER A 41 29.31 -7.03 -19.43
C SER A 41 28.00 -6.56 -18.78
N ASP A 42 28.08 -5.87 -17.64
CA ASP A 42 26.95 -5.21 -16.97
C ASP A 42 26.95 -3.68 -17.11
N ASP A 43 27.59 -3.17 -18.17
CA ASP A 43 27.75 -1.74 -18.39
C ASP A 43 26.44 -1.01 -18.77
N LEU A 44 26.51 0.33 -18.73
CA LEU A 44 25.38 1.21 -19.05
C LEU A 44 24.89 1.08 -20.50
N ILE A 45 25.74 0.62 -21.43
CA ILE A 45 25.39 0.48 -22.84
C ILE A 45 24.52 -0.76 -23.01
N ILE A 46 24.95 -1.91 -22.48
CA ILE A 46 24.16 -3.15 -22.50
C ILE A 46 22.86 -2.95 -21.72
N ALA A 47 22.93 -2.30 -20.56
CA ALA A 47 21.73 -1.98 -19.78
C ALA A 47 20.75 -1.09 -20.56
N GLY A 48 21.26 -0.06 -21.24
CA GLY A 48 20.46 0.80 -22.11
C GLY A 48 19.84 0.05 -23.29
N ASN A 49 20.57 -0.88 -23.89
CA ASN A 49 20.09 -1.70 -25.01
C ASN A 49 18.96 -2.65 -24.58
N ILE A 50 19.10 -3.31 -23.43
CA ILE A 50 18.05 -4.17 -22.88
C ILE A 50 16.79 -3.35 -22.60
N ALA A 51 16.91 -2.21 -21.90
CA ALA A 51 15.77 -1.33 -21.62
C ALA A 51 15.10 -0.83 -22.92
N SER A 52 15.90 -0.45 -23.92
CA SER A 52 15.41 0.01 -25.22
C SER A 52 14.65 -1.09 -25.97
N ALA A 53 15.16 -2.32 -25.96
CA ALA A 53 14.50 -3.48 -26.56
C ALA A 53 13.16 -3.76 -25.91
N ILE A 54 13.10 -3.81 -24.57
CA ILE A 54 11.84 -4.00 -23.82
C ILE A 54 10.84 -2.90 -24.16
N ASN A 55 11.26 -1.63 -24.13
CA ASN A 55 10.37 -0.51 -24.45
C ASN A 55 9.87 -0.57 -25.90
N ALA A 56 10.69 -1.02 -26.84
CA ALA A 56 10.30 -1.18 -28.24
C ALA A 56 9.24 -2.27 -28.40
N ASP A 57 9.39 -3.41 -27.71
CA ASP A 57 8.39 -4.48 -27.69
C ASP A 57 7.05 -3.98 -27.11
N ILE A 58 7.07 -3.32 -25.94
CA ILE A 58 5.87 -2.75 -25.31
C ILE A 58 5.15 -1.78 -26.25
N ARG A 59 5.88 -0.86 -26.90
CA ARG A 59 5.30 0.09 -27.86
C ARG A 59 4.71 -0.63 -29.07
N LYS A 60 5.42 -1.63 -29.60
CA LYS A 60 4.99 -2.41 -30.76
C LYS A 60 3.70 -3.17 -30.47
N SER A 61 3.64 -3.91 -29.37
CA SER A 61 2.44 -4.67 -28.98
C SER A 61 1.24 -3.75 -28.78
N LYS A 62 1.42 -2.60 -28.11
CA LYS A 62 0.38 -1.59 -27.96
C LYS A 62 -0.15 -1.07 -29.31
N SER A 63 0.72 -0.83 -30.28
CA SER A 63 0.32 -0.38 -31.61
C SER A 63 -0.42 -1.46 -32.42
N GLN A 64 -0.14 -2.74 -32.15
CA GLN A 64 -0.76 -3.89 -32.80
C GLN A 64 -2.03 -4.38 -32.07
N GLY A 65 -2.38 -3.79 -30.93
CA GLY A 65 -3.50 -4.25 -30.10
C GLY A 65 -3.24 -5.59 -29.40
N THR A 66 -1.98 -5.99 -29.24
CA THR A 66 -1.56 -7.22 -28.55
C THR A 66 -0.93 -6.90 -27.19
N GLU A 67 -0.85 -7.89 -26.31
CA GLU A 67 -0.14 -7.76 -25.03
C GLU A 67 1.36 -8.09 -25.20
N SER A 68 2.23 -7.23 -24.67
CA SER A 68 3.65 -7.54 -24.52
C SER A 68 3.84 -8.54 -23.37
N LYS A 69 4.91 -9.33 -23.44
CA LYS A 69 5.36 -10.15 -22.29
C LYS A 69 5.93 -9.29 -21.16
N PHE A 70 6.27 -8.04 -21.44
CA PHE A 70 6.90 -7.13 -20.50
C PHE A 70 5.95 -6.00 -20.10
N ILE A 71 6.11 -5.54 -18.87
CA ILE A 71 5.47 -4.32 -18.36
C ILE A 71 6.56 -3.38 -17.89
N SER A 72 6.40 -2.09 -18.19
CA SER A 72 7.22 -1.03 -17.63
C SER A 72 6.46 -0.35 -16.50
N PHE A 73 7.11 -0.21 -15.36
CA PHE A 73 6.60 0.52 -14.20
C PHE A 73 7.12 1.96 -14.15
N GLY A 74 7.77 2.43 -15.22
CA GLY A 74 8.44 3.73 -15.25
C GLY A 74 9.77 3.72 -14.48
N LYS A 75 10.49 4.85 -14.54
CA LYS A 75 11.81 5.05 -13.90
C LYS A 75 12.83 3.90 -14.15
N GLY A 76 12.72 3.20 -15.29
CA GLY A 76 13.60 2.10 -15.68
C GLY A 76 13.29 0.75 -15.02
N LEU A 77 12.12 0.59 -14.39
CA LEU A 77 11.65 -0.65 -13.79
C LEU A 77 10.84 -1.48 -14.81
N TYR A 78 11.13 -2.78 -14.87
CA TYR A 78 10.52 -3.75 -15.78
C TYR A 78 10.11 -5.03 -15.07
N GLY A 79 9.03 -5.65 -15.51
CA GLY A 79 8.55 -6.96 -15.03
C GLY A 79 7.86 -7.74 -16.14
N LEU A 80 7.33 -8.92 -15.81
CA LEU A 80 6.61 -9.78 -16.75
C LEU A 80 5.10 -9.66 -16.59
N SER A 81 4.38 -9.57 -17.71
CA SER A 81 2.91 -9.50 -17.74
C SER A 81 2.23 -10.72 -17.16
N GLU A 82 2.91 -11.87 -17.13
CA GLU A 82 2.38 -13.10 -16.53
C GLU A 82 2.46 -13.14 -15.00
N HIS A 83 3.41 -12.38 -14.41
CA HIS A 83 3.53 -12.23 -12.96
C HIS A 83 2.63 -11.13 -12.41
N GLU A 84 2.05 -10.31 -13.29
CA GLU A 84 1.08 -9.34 -12.86
C GLU A 84 -0.24 -10.00 -12.47
N PRO A 85 -0.82 -9.62 -11.32
CA PRO A 85 -2.04 -10.23 -10.85
C PRO A 85 -3.16 -9.92 -11.84
N ARG A 86 -3.66 -10.97 -12.51
CA ARG A 86 -4.76 -10.91 -13.48
C ARG A 86 -6.12 -10.83 -12.79
N GLY A 87 -7.14 -10.46 -13.56
CA GLY A 87 -8.50 -10.30 -13.06
C GLY A 87 -8.64 -9.09 -12.13
N ILE A 88 -9.34 -9.26 -11.01
CA ILE A 88 -9.79 -8.14 -10.16
C ILE A 88 -8.66 -7.19 -9.71
N PHE A 89 -7.45 -7.69 -9.49
CA PHE A 89 -6.31 -6.84 -9.09
C PHE A 89 -5.77 -5.97 -10.23
N ALA A 90 -5.78 -6.45 -11.47
CA ALA A 90 -5.45 -5.63 -12.64
C ALA A 90 -6.52 -4.56 -12.84
N ASP A 91 -7.79 -4.91 -12.69
CA ASP A 91 -8.91 -3.98 -12.81
C ASP A 91 -8.86 -2.86 -11.76
N ILE A 92 -8.59 -3.21 -10.49
CA ILE A 92 -8.40 -2.23 -9.41
C ILE A 92 -7.26 -1.27 -9.74
N ARG A 93 -6.12 -1.77 -10.20
CA ARG A 93 -4.98 -0.93 -10.55
C ARG A 93 -5.27 0.00 -11.72
N ASN A 94 -5.88 -0.51 -12.79
CA ASN A 94 -6.28 0.27 -13.95
C ASN A 94 -7.26 1.37 -13.53
N LYS A 95 -8.23 1.03 -12.68
CA LYS A 95 -9.18 1.98 -12.11
C LYS A 95 -8.47 3.07 -11.30
N ASN A 96 -7.53 2.69 -10.43
CA ASN A 96 -6.75 3.62 -9.63
C ASN A 96 -5.90 4.56 -10.51
N HIS A 97 -5.23 4.04 -11.53
CA HIS A 97 -4.47 4.85 -12.48
C HIS A 97 -5.36 5.86 -13.23
N GLU A 98 -6.56 5.46 -13.63
CA GLU A 98 -7.52 6.35 -14.28
C GLU A 98 -7.99 7.46 -13.32
N VAL A 99 -8.26 7.12 -12.06
CA VAL A 99 -8.61 8.11 -11.01
C VAL A 99 -7.45 9.07 -10.76
N GLN A 100 -6.21 8.58 -10.67
CA GLN A 100 -5.03 9.44 -10.52
C GLN A 100 -4.88 10.42 -11.69
N LYS A 101 -5.12 9.96 -12.92
CA LYS A 101 -5.10 10.82 -14.11
C LYS A 101 -6.20 11.87 -14.07
N GLN A 102 -7.41 11.49 -13.66
CA GLN A 102 -8.54 12.43 -13.49
C GLN A 102 -8.23 13.47 -12.41
N LEU A 103 -7.62 13.05 -11.30
CA LEU A 103 -7.19 13.94 -10.24
C LEU A 103 -6.14 14.93 -10.75
N LEU A 104 -5.14 14.48 -11.52
CA LEU A 104 -4.13 15.36 -12.11
C LEU A 104 -4.75 16.40 -13.06
N GLU A 105 -5.72 16.02 -13.90
CA GLU A 105 -6.44 16.97 -14.76
C GLU A 105 -7.30 17.95 -13.95
N ALA A 106 -7.92 17.49 -12.87
CA ALA A 106 -8.63 18.37 -11.94
C ALA A 106 -7.68 19.40 -11.29
N LEU A 107 -6.48 18.96 -10.90
CA LEU A 107 -5.42 19.87 -10.43
C LEU A 107 -5.05 20.88 -11.52
N HIS A 108 -4.90 20.47 -12.78
CA HIS A 108 -4.66 21.39 -13.91
C HIS A 108 -5.79 22.40 -14.15
N ALA A 109 -7.04 22.05 -13.87
CA ALA A 109 -8.18 22.95 -14.00
C ALA A 109 -8.34 23.92 -12.81
N MET A 110 -7.66 23.63 -11.69
CA MET A 110 -7.75 24.41 -10.45
C MET A 110 -7.19 25.83 -10.59
N GLN A 111 -7.76 26.79 -9.85
CA GLN A 111 -7.19 28.13 -9.75
C GLN A 111 -5.81 28.07 -9.07
N PRO A 112 -4.81 28.87 -9.53
CA PRO A 112 -3.46 28.83 -8.97
C PRO A 112 -3.41 28.98 -7.44
N SER A 113 -4.11 29.97 -6.88
CA SER A 113 -4.18 30.20 -5.43
C SER A 113 -4.78 29.02 -4.66
N LYS A 114 -5.76 28.32 -5.24
CA LYS A 114 -6.33 27.10 -4.64
C LYS A 114 -5.37 25.93 -4.65
N PHE A 115 -4.51 25.84 -5.67
CA PHE A 115 -3.47 24.83 -5.70
C PHE A 115 -2.38 25.10 -4.65
N GLU A 116 -2.02 26.37 -4.44
CA GLU A 116 -1.11 26.77 -3.34
C GLU A 116 -1.70 26.45 -1.96
N GLU A 117 -2.99 26.75 -1.74
CA GLU A 117 -3.72 26.36 -0.52
C GLU A 117 -3.69 24.84 -0.30
N LEU A 118 -3.96 24.05 -1.35
CA LEU A 118 -3.93 22.59 -1.30
C LEU A 118 -2.52 22.07 -0.95
N VAL A 119 -1.48 22.61 -1.57
CA VAL A 119 -0.09 22.28 -1.23
C VAL A 119 0.19 22.57 0.24
N GLY A 120 -0.25 23.72 0.75
CA GLY A 120 -0.10 24.05 2.17
C GLY A 120 -0.77 23.02 3.08
N GLU A 121 -1.95 22.52 2.70
CA GLU A 121 -2.64 21.47 3.45
C GLU A 121 -1.90 20.13 3.40
N VAL A 122 -1.37 19.74 2.24
CA VAL A 122 -0.54 18.53 2.12
C VAL A 122 0.72 18.63 2.99
N LEU A 123 1.38 19.79 3.03
CA LEU A 123 2.55 20.00 3.89
C LEU A 123 2.20 19.86 5.38
N ARG A 124 1.04 20.36 5.81
CA ARG A 124 0.57 20.14 7.19
C ARG A 124 0.36 18.65 7.49
N ASN A 125 -0.23 17.90 6.56
CA ASN A 125 -0.41 16.45 6.69
C ASN A 125 0.93 15.69 6.72
N LEU A 126 1.96 16.22 6.05
CA LEU A 126 3.35 15.74 6.13
C LEU A 126 4.07 16.14 7.44
N GLY A 127 3.40 16.84 8.36
CA GLY A 127 3.96 17.22 9.66
C GLY A 127 4.76 18.52 9.64
N PHE A 128 4.63 19.36 8.61
CA PHE A 128 5.21 20.70 8.64
C PHE A 128 4.43 21.61 9.59
N GLU A 129 5.16 22.37 10.40
CA GLU A 129 4.62 23.40 11.26
C GLU A 129 4.71 24.78 10.60
N LYS A 130 3.96 25.74 11.16
CA LYS A 130 3.98 27.16 10.75
C LYS A 130 3.78 27.38 9.24
N VAL A 131 3.03 26.50 8.59
CA VAL A 131 2.78 26.57 7.14
C VAL A 131 1.99 27.84 6.80
N LYS A 132 2.56 28.69 5.94
CA LYS A 132 1.96 29.95 5.47
C LYS A 132 1.98 30.04 3.95
N ILE A 133 0.84 30.40 3.38
CA ILE A 133 0.72 30.76 1.96
C ILE A 133 1.14 32.22 1.81
N THR A 134 2.13 32.51 0.97
CA THR A 134 2.74 33.83 0.83
C THR A 134 2.10 34.64 -0.30
N GLY A 135 1.78 34.00 -1.43
CA GLY A 135 0.82 34.44 -2.46
C GLY A 135 0.91 35.89 -2.95
N LYS A 136 2.05 36.58 -2.76
CA LYS A 136 2.16 38.03 -3.02
C LYS A 136 3.18 38.30 -4.11
N THR A 137 2.80 39.12 -5.08
CA THR A 137 3.71 39.59 -6.13
C THR A 137 4.93 40.28 -5.50
N GLY A 138 6.13 39.73 -5.73
CA GLY A 138 7.41 40.31 -5.26
C GLY A 138 8.20 39.46 -4.26
N ASP A 139 7.75 38.26 -3.91
CA ASP A 139 8.40 37.33 -2.97
C ASP A 139 9.45 36.39 -3.61
N GLY A 140 9.91 36.70 -4.82
CA GLY A 140 10.83 35.84 -5.56
C GLY A 140 10.19 34.54 -6.09
N GLY A 141 8.87 34.41 -5.97
CA GLY A 141 8.13 33.23 -6.41
C GLY A 141 8.07 32.12 -5.36
N ILE A 142 8.23 32.46 -4.07
CA ILE A 142 7.94 31.56 -2.95
C ILE A 142 6.43 31.61 -2.72
N ASP A 143 5.73 30.51 -2.94
CA ASP A 143 4.27 30.46 -2.83
C ASP A 143 3.81 29.94 -1.46
N VAL A 144 4.61 29.09 -0.82
CA VAL A 144 4.36 28.55 0.54
C VAL A 144 5.65 28.51 1.35
N THR A 145 5.56 28.71 2.66
CA THR A 145 6.67 28.49 3.61
C THR A 145 6.23 27.56 4.73
N GLY A 146 7.15 26.80 5.31
CA GLY A 146 6.87 25.91 6.44
C GLY A 146 8.15 25.52 7.19
N GLU A 147 7.98 24.94 8.37
CA GLU A 147 9.07 24.45 9.22
C GLU A 147 8.91 22.95 9.42
N LEU A 148 9.88 22.16 8.97
CA LEU A 148 9.93 20.73 9.26
C LEU A 148 10.67 20.52 10.57
N ILE A 149 10.02 19.85 11.54
CA ILE A 149 10.62 19.53 12.83
C ILE A 149 10.91 18.03 12.91
N VAL A 150 12.18 17.68 13.00
CA VAL A 150 12.63 16.28 13.12
C VAL A 150 13.08 16.02 14.56
N ALA A 151 12.58 14.91 15.13
CA ALA A 151 12.85 14.49 16.50
C ALA A 151 12.58 15.58 17.57
N GLY A 152 11.68 16.53 17.27
CA GLY A 152 11.28 17.61 18.18
C GLY A 152 12.31 18.74 18.39
N ILE A 153 13.52 18.63 17.83
CA ILE A 153 14.62 19.57 18.11
C ILE A 153 15.31 20.12 16.85
N ILE A 154 15.33 19.36 15.75
CA ILE A 154 15.94 19.79 14.49
C ILE A 154 14.88 20.55 13.71
N ARG A 155 15.12 21.84 13.46
CA ARG A 155 14.22 22.74 12.72
C ARG A 155 14.82 23.03 11.36
N ASN A 156 14.07 22.75 10.30
CA ASN A 156 14.45 23.12 8.94
C ASN A 156 13.37 24.01 8.32
N ASN A 157 13.75 25.22 7.93
CA ASN A 157 12.85 26.15 7.26
C ASN A 157 12.83 25.85 5.76
N VAL A 158 11.64 25.56 5.24
CA VAL A 158 11.44 25.19 3.84
C VAL A 158 10.63 26.27 3.13
N SER A 159 11.19 26.76 2.04
CA SER A 159 10.53 27.67 1.11
C SER A 159 10.08 26.88 -0.12
N VAL A 160 8.81 27.02 -0.48
CA VAL A 160 8.16 26.16 -1.47
C VAL A 160 7.68 27.01 -2.63
N GLN A 161 8.04 26.58 -3.85
CA GLN A 161 7.47 27.13 -5.07
C GLN A 161 6.53 26.10 -5.70
N VAL A 162 5.38 26.57 -6.14
CA VAL A 162 4.28 25.76 -6.65
C VAL A 162 3.98 26.20 -8.08
N LYS A 163 4.02 25.27 -9.04
CA LYS A 163 3.69 25.55 -10.44
C LYS A 163 2.69 24.57 -11.02
N ARG A 164 1.57 25.09 -11.50
CA ARG A 164 0.58 24.29 -12.22
C ARG A 164 0.87 24.28 -13.72
N TRP A 165 1.87 23.52 -14.14
CA TRP A 165 2.29 23.41 -15.54
C TRP A 165 1.96 22.06 -16.16
N ARG A 166 1.87 22.04 -17.49
CA ARG A 166 1.79 20.81 -18.30
C ARG A 166 3.14 20.42 -18.90
N ASN A 167 3.96 21.41 -19.25
CA ASN A 167 5.30 21.18 -19.75
C ASN A 167 6.28 20.95 -18.60
N ASN A 168 7.38 20.27 -18.90
CA ASN A 168 8.43 20.05 -17.91
C ASN A 168 8.99 21.37 -17.38
N VAL A 169 9.21 21.41 -16.07
CA VAL A 169 9.91 22.51 -15.40
C VAL A 169 11.34 22.57 -15.92
N GLN A 170 11.80 23.77 -16.25
CA GLN A 170 13.14 24.00 -16.78
C GLN A 170 14.10 24.47 -15.69
N ARG A 171 15.41 24.38 -15.98
CA ARG A 171 16.49 24.69 -15.04
C ARG A 171 16.35 26.07 -14.42
N GLU A 172 15.96 27.06 -15.20
CA GLU A 172 15.86 28.46 -14.81
C GLU A 172 14.87 28.65 -13.65
N SER A 173 13.81 27.84 -13.59
CA SER A 173 12.83 27.89 -12.49
C SER A 173 13.44 27.41 -11.17
N ILE A 174 14.26 26.36 -11.22
CA ILE A 174 14.97 25.84 -10.04
C ILE A 174 16.03 26.83 -9.58
N SER A 175 16.79 27.42 -10.50
CA SER A 175 17.75 28.49 -10.19
C SER A 175 17.08 29.72 -9.57
N ALA A 176 15.89 30.11 -10.06
CA ALA A 176 15.14 31.25 -9.54
C ALA A 176 14.63 31.01 -8.10
N LEU A 177 14.07 29.82 -7.82
CA LEU A 177 13.72 29.44 -6.45
C LEU A 177 14.95 29.52 -5.55
N ARG A 178 16.08 28.95 -6.00
CA ARG A 178 17.34 28.96 -5.25
C ARG A 178 17.82 30.35 -4.89
N GLY A 179 17.73 31.30 -5.82
CA GLY A 179 18.10 32.69 -5.61
C GLY A 179 17.20 33.43 -4.60
N SER A 180 16.01 32.88 -4.33
CA SER A 180 15.06 33.43 -3.35
C SER A 180 15.22 32.83 -1.95
N LEU A 181 16.03 31.77 -1.79
CA LEU A 181 16.28 31.15 -0.49
C LEU A 181 17.19 32.03 0.37
N THR A 182 16.86 32.17 1.65
CA THR A 182 17.74 32.82 2.63
C THR A 182 18.77 31.81 3.18
N PRO A 183 19.85 32.27 3.86
CA PRO A 183 20.78 31.36 4.52
C PRO A 183 20.05 30.35 5.42
N HIS A 184 20.49 29.09 5.36
CA HIS A 184 19.93 27.95 6.11
C HIS A 184 18.49 27.53 5.74
N GLN A 185 17.87 28.11 4.70
CA GLN A 185 16.63 27.57 4.14
C GLN A 185 16.92 26.49 3.09
N THR A 186 16.00 25.54 2.99
CA THR A 186 15.96 24.57 1.90
C THR A 186 14.76 24.85 0.99
N GLY A 187 14.90 24.53 -0.30
CA GLY A 187 13.81 24.68 -1.26
C GLY A 187 12.99 23.40 -1.43
N LEU A 188 11.72 23.55 -1.77
CA LEU A 188 10.88 22.49 -2.32
C LEU A 188 10.15 23.02 -3.56
N PHE A 189 10.27 22.35 -4.69
CA PHE A 189 9.56 22.70 -5.91
C PHE A 189 8.48 21.67 -6.18
N ILE A 190 7.22 22.09 -6.18
CA ILE A 190 6.06 21.24 -6.45
C ILE A 190 5.45 21.66 -7.78
N THR A 191 5.21 20.70 -8.67
CA THR A 191 4.56 20.96 -9.95
C THR A 191 3.49 19.93 -10.28
N THR A 192 2.55 20.27 -11.15
CA THR A 192 1.64 19.29 -11.77
C THR A 192 2.24 18.61 -13.01
N SER A 193 3.47 18.94 -13.40
CA SER A 193 4.20 18.31 -14.51
C SER A 193 5.40 17.48 -14.02
N ASN A 194 6.37 17.25 -14.89
CA ASN A 194 7.66 16.65 -14.55
C ASN A 194 8.79 17.69 -14.62
N PHE A 195 10.00 17.25 -14.30
CA PHE A 195 11.21 18.05 -14.34
C PHE A 195 12.06 17.67 -15.55
N SER A 196 12.69 18.64 -16.22
CA SER A 196 13.69 18.35 -17.24
C SER A 196 14.97 17.81 -16.60
N LYS A 197 15.76 17.03 -17.34
CA LYS A 197 17.05 16.52 -16.83
C LYS A 197 17.95 17.65 -16.29
N PRO A 198 18.13 18.80 -16.98
CA PRO A 198 18.88 19.93 -16.44
C PRO A 198 18.31 20.53 -15.15
N SER A 199 16.99 20.48 -14.94
CA SER A 199 16.37 20.97 -13.70
C SER A 199 16.62 20.04 -12.52
N ILE A 200 16.66 18.72 -12.75
CA ILE A 200 17.03 17.72 -11.74
C ILE A 200 18.52 17.89 -11.37
N GLU A 201 19.40 18.00 -12.37
CA GLU A 201 20.83 18.24 -12.16
C GLU A 201 21.08 19.55 -11.39
N GLU A 202 20.33 20.61 -11.69
CA GLU A 202 20.43 21.87 -10.95
C GLU A 202 19.94 21.72 -9.50
N ALA A 203 18.90 20.92 -9.25
CA ALA A 203 18.37 20.67 -7.90
C ALA A 203 19.37 19.90 -7.02
N ASP A 204 19.96 18.84 -7.59
CA ASP A 204 20.85 17.86 -6.93
C ASP A 204 22.31 18.34 -6.77
N ASP A 205 22.65 19.56 -7.20
CA ASP A 205 24.01 20.10 -7.08
C ASP A 205 24.48 20.17 -5.61
N PRO A 206 25.50 19.37 -5.21
CA PRO A 206 25.90 19.22 -3.81
C PRO A 206 26.59 20.46 -3.24
N TYR A 207 26.97 21.42 -4.08
CA TYR A 207 27.66 22.65 -3.66
C TYR A 207 26.69 23.84 -3.47
N LYS A 208 25.38 23.62 -3.63
CA LYS A 208 24.36 24.65 -3.58
C LYS A 208 23.29 24.36 -2.53
N ALA A 209 22.52 25.39 -2.13
CA ALA A 209 21.47 25.27 -1.11
C ALA A 209 20.38 24.26 -1.54
N PRO A 210 20.15 23.14 -0.82
CA PRO A 210 19.41 22.00 -1.36
C PRO A 210 17.96 22.33 -1.74
N ILE A 211 17.52 21.77 -2.88
CA ILE A 211 16.15 21.90 -3.38
C ILE A 211 15.59 20.50 -3.66
N SER A 212 14.51 20.14 -2.96
CA SER A 212 13.75 18.93 -3.26
C SER A 212 12.75 19.18 -4.38
N LEU A 213 12.48 18.15 -5.19
CA LEU A 213 11.54 18.21 -6.31
C LEU A 213 10.39 17.24 -6.07
N MET A 214 9.16 17.67 -6.39
CA MET A 214 7.96 16.85 -6.32
C MET A 214 7.15 17.02 -7.61
N SER A 215 7.07 15.95 -8.39
CA SER A 215 6.35 15.93 -9.66
C SER A 215 4.84 15.81 -9.46
N GLY A 216 4.07 16.01 -10.54
CA GLY A 216 2.61 15.92 -10.49
C GLY A 216 2.12 14.53 -10.09
N ASN A 217 2.80 13.48 -10.55
CA ASN A 217 2.45 12.11 -10.17
C ASN A 217 2.74 11.85 -8.69
N GLU A 218 3.91 12.29 -8.19
CA GLU A 218 4.28 12.12 -6.77
C GLU A 218 3.34 12.92 -5.85
N PHE A 219 2.90 14.10 -6.28
CA PHE A 219 1.91 14.88 -5.55
C PHE A 219 0.54 14.18 -5.53
N VAL A 220 0.10 13.63 -6.66
CA VAL A 220 -1.15 12.84 -6.76
C VAL A 220 -1.09 11.59 -5.89
N ASP A 221 0.05 10.90 -5.84
CA ASP A 221 0.24 9.74 -4.98
C ASP A 221 0.06 10.11 -3.50
N LEU A 222 0.61 11.26 -3.06
CA LEU A 222 0.41 11.78 -1.70
C LEU A 222 -1.06 12.15 -1.42
N LEU A 223 -1.75 12.78 -2.37
CA LEU A 223 -3.18 13.06 -2.22
C LEU A 223 -3.98 11.77 -2.02
N CYS A 224 -3.63 10.72 -2.76
CA CYS A 224 -4.23 9.41 -2.59
C CYS A 224 -3.91 8.78 -1.22
N GLU A 225 -2.66 8.88 -0.77
CA GLU A 225 -2.24 8.35 0.54
C GLU A 225 -2.99 9.03 1.70
N PHE A 226 -3.14 10.35 1.66
CA PHE A 226 -3.86 11.12 2.68
C PHE A 226 -5.38 11.13 2.49
N GLY A 227 -5.92 10.55 1.42
CA GLY A 227 -7.35 10.56 1.13
C GLY A 227 -7.90 11.94 0.77
N ILE A 228 -7.07 12.84 0.21
CA ILE A 228 -7.45 14.21 -0.14
C ILE A 228 -8.02 14.23 -1.55
N GLY A 229 -9.29 14.62 -1.68
CA GLY A 229 -9.97 14.69 -2.98
C GLY A 229 -10.29 13.33 -3.61
N ILE A 230 -10.09 12.24 -2.87
CA ILE A 230 -10.42 10.88 -3.28
C ILE A 230 -11.27 10.18 -2.21
N VAL A 231 -12.03 9.16 -2.61
CA VAL A 231 -12.81 8.30 -1.71
C VAL A 231 -12.27 6.88 -1.84
N PRO A 232 -11.54 6.36 -0.83
CA PRO A 232 -11.02 5.01 -0.90
C PRO A 232 -12.12 3.97 -0.65
N GLU A 233 -12.21 2.97 -1.53
CA GLU A 233 -13.08 1.81 -1.34
C GLU A 233 -12.24 0.59 -0.94
N LYS A 234 -12.71 -0.17 0.07
CA LYS A 234 -12.06 -1.41 0.52
C LYS A 234 -12.76 -2.62 -0.10
N VAL A 235 -11.99 -3.44 -0.82
CA VAL A 235 -12.47 -4.72 -1.38
C VAL A 235 -11.88 -5.87 -0.57
N SER A 236 -12.74 -6.80 -0.11
CA SER A 236 -12.31 -8.04 0.54
C SER A 236 -12.31 -9.19 -0.46
N ILE A 237 -11.16 -9.83 -0.63
CA ILE A 237 -10.99 -11.00 -1.49
C ILE A 237 -10.64 -12.18 -0.59
N TYR A 238 -11.42 -13.25 -0.68
CA TYR A 238 -11.16 -14.49 0.04
C TYR A 238 -10.38 -15.45 -0.84
N SER A 239 -9.35 -16.08 -0.29
CA SER A 239 -8.65 -17.20 -0.90
C SER A 239 -8.87 -18.46 -0.07
N LEU A 240 -8.90 -19.61 -0.74
CA LEU A 240 -8.99 -20.90 -0.09
C LEU A 240 -7.60 -21.31 0.39
N ASP A 241 -7.45 -21.52 1.69
CA ASP A 241 -6.27 -22.19 2.24
C ASP A 241 -6.56 -23.69 2.34
N ALA A 242 -6.01 -24.46 1.40
CA ALA A 242 -6.22 -25.90 1.34
C ALA A 242 -5.72 -26.63 2.60
N ASN A 243 -4.69 -26.11 3.27
CA ASN A 243 -4.17 -26.70 4.51
C ASN A 243 -5.12 -26.48 5.70
N ARG A 244 -6.04 -25.51 5.57
CA ARG A 244 -7.10 -25.22 6.54
C ARG A 244 -8.45 -25.85 6.17
N LEU A 245 -8.51 -26.66 5.12
CA LEU A 245 -9.71 -27.42 4.74
C LEU A 245 -9.91 -28.68 5.58
N ASN A 246 -8.92 -29.10 6.36
CA ASN A 246 -9.14 -30.06 7.45
C ASN A 246 -9.88 -29.36 8.57
N PHE A 247 -11.17 -29.14 8.33
CA PHE A 247 -12.11 -28.82 9.36
C PHE A 247 -12.16 -30.04 10.29
N ASP A 248 -11.49 -29.94 11.43
CA ASP A 248 -11.59 -30.92 12.51
C ASP A 248 -12.98 -30.79 13.13
N PHE A 249 -13.97 -31.39 12.46
CA PHE A 249 -15.28 -31.56 13.00
C PHE A 249 -15.19 -32.76 13.94
N PRO A 250 -15.28 -32.58 15.26
CA PRO A 250 -15.22 -33.71 16.17
C PRO A 250 -16.32 -34.70 15.83
N ASP A 251 -15.92 -35.97 15.80
CA ASP A 251 -16.80 -37.10 15.46
C ASP A 251 -18.08 -37.07 16.33
N PRO A 252 -19.28 -36.95 15.72
CA PRO A 252 -20.54 -37.00 16.45
C PRO A 252 -20.73 -38.29 17.26
N SER A 253 -20.03 -39.36 16.91
CA SER A 253 -20.10 -40.67 17.57
C SER A 253 -19.12 -40.83 18.75
N LEU A 254 -18.14 -39.92 18.93
CA LEU A 254 -17.28 -39.88 20.12
C LEU A 254 -17.90 -39.08 21.28
N THR A 255 -19.24 -39.02 21.35
CA THR A 255 -19.96 -38.51 22.54
C THR A 255 -20.42 -39.65 23.45
N GLU A 256 -19.47 -40.34 24.08
CA GLU A 256 -19.64 -40.69 25.51
C GLU A 256 -19.11 -39.53 26.37
N GLY A 257 -19.53 -38.31 26.03
CA GLY A 257 -19.29 -37.11 26.81
C GLY A 257 -20.43 -36.95 27.80
N LYS A 258 -20.11 -37.01 29.10
CA LYS A 258 -21.07 -36.77 30.19
C LYS A 258 -21.84 -35.49 29.90
N GLU A 259 -23.17 -35.54 29.85
CA GLU A 259 -24.01 -34.36 29.68
C GLU A 259 -23.81 -33.44 30.90
N ILE A 260 -23.31 -32.23 30.67
CA ILE A 260 -23.11 -31.26 31.75
C ILE A 260 -24.10 -30.12 31.55
N GLU A 261 -25.02 -29.98 32.48
CA GLU A 261 -25.87 -28.79 32.54
C GLU A 261 -25.00 -27.57 32.88
N ILE A 262 -25.09 -26.56 32.03
CA ILE A 262 -24.43 -25.27 32.18
C ILE A 262 -25.47 -24.18 32.30
N PHE A 263 -25.11 -23.11 33.01
CA PHE A 263 -26.00 -21.98 33.19
C PHE A 263 -25.25 -20.65 33.20
N THR A 264 -26.01 -19.57 33.02
CA THR A 264 -25.53 -18.20 33.19
C THR A 264 -26.66 -17.30 33.67
N ASN A 265 -26.30 -16.18 34.29
CA ASN A 265 -27.25 -15.15 34.71
C ASN A 265 -27.02 -13.92 33.83
N TYR A 266 -28.04 -13.51 33.09
CA TYR A 266 -28.00 -12.33 32.23
C TYR A 266 -29.30 -11.54 32.37
N LYS A 267 -29.19 -10.22 32.60
CA LYS A 267 -30.34 -9.31 32.80
C LYS A 267 -31.41 -9.86 33.77
N ASN A 268 -30.98 -10.32 34.95
CA ASN A 268 -31.83 -10.90 35.99
C ASN A 268 -32.62 -12.15 35.57
N ARG A 269 -32.22 -12.82 34.49
CA ARG A 269 -32.75 -14.13 34.09
C ARG A 269 -31.63 -15.17 34.08
N LYS A 270 -31.97 -16.38 34.53
CA LYS A 270 -31.08 -17.54 34.48
C LYS A 270 -31.37 -18.34 33.22
N TYR A 271 -30.34 -18.60 32.44
CA TYR A 271 -30.41 -19.41 31.22
C TYR A 271 -29.67 -20.72 31.45
N PHE A 272 -30.20 -21.79 30.89
CA PHE A 272 -29.63 -23.14 30.97
C PHE A 272 -29.36 -23.68 29.58
N ALA A 273 -28.27 -24.41 29.44
CA ALA A 273 -27.89 -25.13 28.23
C ALA A 273 -27.25 -26.47 28.62
N ILE A 274 -27.15 -27.38 27.68
CA ILE A 274 -26.43 -28.65 27.87
C ILE A 274 -25.12 -28.58 27.10
N TYR A 275 -24.01 -28.76 27.81
CA TYR A 275 -22.68 -28.89 27.25
C TYR A 275 -22.35 -30.38 27.07
N TYR A 276 -22.09 -30.77 25.83
CA TYR A 276 -21.57 -32.10 25.49
C TYR A 276 -20.07 -32.05 25.22
N SER A 277 -19.63 -31.05 24.47
CA SER A 277 -18.24 -30.89 24.04
C SER A 277 -17.96 -29.43 23.66
N PRO A 278 -16.68 -29.05 23.42
CA PRO A 278 -16.32 -27.72 22.95
C PRO A 278 -17.05 -27.25 21.68
N THR A 279 -17.64 -28.19 20.93
CA THR A 279 -18.31 -27.94 19.65
C THR A 279 -19.78 -28.35 19.66
N LYS A 280 -20.34 -28.77 20.79
CA LYS A 280 -21.74 -29.20 20.88
C LYS A 280 -22.37 -28.69 22.17
N ILE A 281 -23.10 -27.59 22.03
CA ILE A 281 -23.89 -26.98 23.09
C ILE A 281 -25.35 -26.96 22.62
N ILE A 282 -26.27 -27.45 23.44
CA ILE A 282 -27.71 -27.39 23.17
C ILE A 282 -28.31 -26.27 24.02
N PHE A 283 -28.88 -25.27 23.36
CA PHE A 283 -29.56 -24.14 24.00
C PHE A 283 -30.85 -23.84 23.23
N GLU A 284 -31.99 -23.78 23.93
CA GLU A 284 -33.31 -23.55 23.30
C GLU A 284 -33.63 -24.50 22.12
N ASN A 285 -33.28 -25.78 22.26
CA ASN A 285 -33.41 -26.83 21.23
C ASN A 285 -32.59 -26.60 19.94
N GLU A 286 -31.69 -25.60 19.92
CA GLU A 286 -30.73 -25.38 18.84
C GLU A 286 -29.34 -25.91 19.24
N VAL A 287 -28.60 -26.42 18.26
CA VAL A 287 -27.22 -26.92 18.44
C VAL A 287 -26.23 -25.84 18.02
N TYR A 288 -25.28 -25.54 18.90
CA TYR A 288 -24.24 -24.55 18.68
C TYR A 288 -22.85 -25.19 18.63
N ASN A 289 -22.06 -24.76 17.65
CA ASN A 289 -20.71 -25.25 17.39
C ASN A 289 -19.63 -24.65 18.32
N SER A 290 -20.02 -23.83 19.31
CA SER A 290 -19.12 -23.33 20.35
C SER A 290 -19.89 -22.76 21.55
N PRO A 291 -19.30 -22.71 22.76
CA PRO A 291 -19.93 -22.05 23.91
C PRO A 291 -20.17 -20.56 23.65
N SER A 292 -19.29 -19.92 22.87
CA SER A 292 -19.42 -18.51 22.50
C SER A 292 -20.63 -18.29 21.60
N GLY A 293 -20.87 -19.17 20.62
CA GLY A 293 -22.06 -19.11 19.77
C GLY A 293 -23.36 -19.15 20.59
N ALA A 294 -23.48 -20.11 21.49
CA ALA A 294 -24.65 -20.21 22.38
C ALA A 294 -24.78 -18.99 23.31
N GLY A 295 -23.66 -18.50 23.85
CA GLY A 295 -23.67 -17.32 24.72
C GLY A 295 -24.05 -16.02 24.00
N THR A 296 -23.63 -15.87 22.74
CA THR A 296 -24.00 -14.73 21.89
C THR A 296 -25.52 -14.69 21.64
N LYS A 297 -26.17 -15.85 21.51
CA LYS A 297 -27.64 -15.94 21.43
C LYS A 297 -28.31 -15.37 22.69
N VAL A 298 -27.82 -15.74 23.88
CA VAL A 298 -28.31 -15.20 25.17
C VAL A 298 -28.17 -13.67 25.24
N GLN A 299 -27.13 -13.11 24.62
CA GLN A 299 -26.89 -11.67 24.58
C GLN A 299 -27.48 -10.95 23.35
N ASN A 300 -28.43 -11.57 22.64
CA ASN A 300 -29.08 -10.99 21.45
C ASN A 300 -28.07 -10.56 20.35
N GLY A 301 -27.04 -11.38 20.09
CA GLY A 301 -26.08 -11.14 19.00
C GLY A 301 -24.79 -10.43 19.41
N LEU A 302 -24.65 -9.99 20.67
CA LEU A 302 -23.39 -9.43 21.17
C LEU A 302 -22.35 -10.54 21.42
N PRO A 303 -21.11 -10.41 20.90
CA PRO A 303 -20.08 -11.42 21.10
C PRO A 303 -19.72 -11.63 22.58
N VAL A 304 -19.57 -12.89 23.00
CA VAL A 304 -19.10 -13.26 24.34
C VAL A 304 -17.98 -14.28 24.32
N ASN A 305 -17.16 -14.26 25.38
CA ASN A 305 -16.30 -15.39 25.70
C ASN A 305 -17.13 -16.49 26.39
N GLY A 306 -17.64 -17.43 25.60
CA GLY A 306 -18.50 -18.52 26.06
C GLY A 306 -17.91 -19.37 27.19
N TRP A 307 -16.60 -19.56 27.21
CA TRP A 307 -15.90 -20.38 28.21
C TRP A 307 -15.96 -19.80 29.63
N LYS A 308 -16.03 -18.47 29.74
CA LYS A 308 -16.20 -17.77 31.03
C LYS A 308 -17.65 -17.42 31.30
N PHE A 309 -18.44 -17.27 30.24
CA PHE A 309 -19.85 -16.88 30.29
C PHE A 309 -20.73 -17.98 30.90
N TRP A 310 -20.50 -19.24 30.49
CA TRP A 310 -21.18 -20.40 31.02
C TRP A 310 -20.50 -20.94 32.28
N LYS A 311 -21.32 -21.43 33.22
CA LYS A 311 -20.88 -22.04 34.48
C LYS A 311 -21.55 -23.39 34.67
N TYR A 312 -20.91 -24.31 35.37
CA TYR A 312 -21.49 -25.58 35.78
C TYR A 312 -21.35 -25.78 37.29
N ILE A 313 -22.14 -26.70 37.84
CA ILE A 313 -22.00 -27.17 39.21
C ILE A 313 -21.19 -28.46 39.17
N ASP A 314 -20.02 -28.48 39.81
CA ASP A 314 -19.19 -29.67 39.88
C ASP A 314 -19.84 -30.72 40.78
N SER A 315 -20.07 -31.92 40.24
CA SER A 315 -20.81 -32.99 40.93
C SER A 315 -20.09 -33.55 42.15
N SER A 316 -18.77 -33.36 42.26
CA SER A 316 -17.96 -33.89 43.37
C SER A 316 -17.82 -32.90 44.52
N THR A 317 -17.84 -31.59 44.23
CA THR A 317 -17.61 -30.54 45.23
C THR A 317 -18.84 -29.66 45.48
N GLY A 318 -19.88 -29.72 44.64
CA GLY A 318 -21.05 -28.86 44.69
C GLY A 318 -20.77 -27.38 44.38
N LYS A 319 -19.53 -27.04 44.00
CA LYS A 319 -19.10 -25.67 43.73
C LYS A 319 -19.38 -25.28 42.28
N ILE A 320 -19.66 -24.00 42.08
CA ILE A 320 -19.88 -23.42 40.75
C ILE A 320 -18.53 -23.03 40.14
N TYR A 321 -18.27 -23.50 38.92
CA TYR A 321 -17.07 -23.13 38.17
C TYR A 321 -17.42 -22.63 36.76
N PRO A 322 -16.58 -21.73 36.19
CA PRO A 322 -16.65 -21.42 34.76
C PRO A 322 -16.42 -22.66 33.91
N LEU A 323 -17.07 -22.71 32.75
CA LEU A 323 -16.96 -23.82 31.80
C LEU A 323 -15.51 -24.05 31.34
N GLU A 324 -14.70 -22.99 31.29
CA GLU A 324 -13.26 -23.02 30.93
C GLU A 324 -12.46 -24.07 31.72
N ARG A 325 -12.85 -24.40 32.96
CA ARG A 325 -12.16 -25.43 33.75
C ARG A 325 -12.20 -26.81 33.12
N LEU A 326 -13.23 -27.11 32.33
CA LEU A 326 -13.34 -28.38 31.61
C LEU A 326 -12.37 -28.49 30.43
N ARG A 327 -11.71 -27.40 30.04
CA ARG A 327 -10.73 -27.40 28.94
C ARG A 327 -9.39 -28.02 29.34
N ASN A 328 -9.07 -28.05 30.63
CA ASN A 328 -7.75 -28.40 31.15
C ASN A 328 -7.68 -29.77 31.85
N ASN A 329 -8.78 -30.52 31.93
CA ASN A 329 -8.82 -31.85 32.53
C ASN A 329 -8.73 -32.95 31.45
N LYS A 330 -7.62 -32.97 30.70
CA LYS A 330 -7.17 -34.13 29.92
C LYS A 330 -5.83 -34.58 30.48
#